data_AF-A0A8S4QJX2-F1
#
_entry.id   AF-A0A8S4QJX2-F1
#
_cell.length_a   1.000
_cell.length_b   1.000
_cell.length_c   1.000
_cell.angle_alpha   90.00
_cell.angle_beta   90.00
_cell.angle_gamma   90.00
#
_symmetry.space_group_name_H-M   'P 1'
#
loop_
_entity.id
_entity.type
_entity.pdbx_description
1 polymer ?
#
loop_
_entity_poly.entity_id
_entity_poly.type
_entity_poly.pdbx_seq_one_letter_code
_entity_poly.pdbx_strand_id
1 'polypeptide(L)'
;GAAPERKLQANECPHSLYIQNYSTASSSCLAVRKWLFSPAQELRVVSQDDQAAAFIFWQAVEDVNRGVCVAGARLYQLKALQEVRRAPDYLALARTLPGYGDIAFPPARTDCRATPVVAVTV
;
A
#
# COMPACT_ATOMS: atom_id res chain seq x y z
N GLY A 1 20.28 6.78 5.13
CA GLY A 1 19.26 6.17 4.26
C GLY A 1 18.08 5.77 5.13
N ALA A 2 16.85 5.95 4.67
CA ALA A 2 15.67 5.51 5.41
C ALA A 2 15.68 3.98 5.53
N ALA A 3 15.35 3.47 6.72
CA ALA A 3 15.20 2.03 6.92
C ALA A 3 14.06 1.50 6.03
N PRO A 4 14.19 0.29 5.45
CA PRO A 4 13.15 -0.29 4.63
C PRO A 4 11.87 -0.56 5.46
N GLU A 5 10.71 -0.22 4.91
CA GLU A 5 9.41 -0.61 5.48
C GLU A 5 9.33 -2.15 5.54
N ARG A 6 8.90 -2.70 6.69
CA ARG A 6 8.69 -4.14 6.86
C ARG A 6 7.50 -4.45 7.75
N LYS A 7 6.93 -5.63 7.56
CA LYS A 7 5.94 -6.18 8.48
C LYS A 7 6.58 -6.48 9.84
N LEU A 8 5.89 -6.07 10.90
CA LEU A 8 6.24 -6.44 12.28
C LEU A 8 5.87 -7.91 12.54
N GLN A 9 6.78 -8.64 13.19
CA GLN A 9 6.57 -10.01 13.64
C GLN A 9 5.75 -10.03 14.92
N ALA A 10 5.08 -11.16 15.18
CA ALA A 10 4.18 -11.30 16.33
C ALA A 10 4.86 -11.18 17.70
N ASN A 11 6.17 -11.45 17.76
CA ASN A 11 6.98 -11.36 18.98
C ASN A 11 7.62 -9.98 19.20
N GLU A 12 7.37 -9.01 18.32
CA GLU A 12 7.92 -7.66 18.44
C GLU A 12 6.97 -6.74 19.20
N CYS A 13 7.53 -5.79 19.96
CA CYS A 13 6.75 -4.78 20.70
C CYS A 13 6.74 -3.46 19.91
N PRO A 14 5.58 -3.03 19.34
CA PRO A 14 5.50 -1.79 18.57
C PRO A 14 5.94 -0.56 19.37
N HIS A 15 5.60 -0.49 20.67
CA HIS A 15 5.98 0.62 21.54
C HIS A 15 7.50 0.72 21.74
N SER A 16 8.18 -0.42 21.90
CA SER A 16 9.64 -0.46 22.04
C SER A 16 10.34 0.03 20.77
N LEU A 17 9.84 -0.42 19.60
CA LEU A 17 10.37 0.02 18.30
C LEU A 17 10.13 1.50 18.05
N TYR A 18 8.99 2.03 18.48
CA TYR A 18 8.69 3.46 18.39
C TYR A 18 9.68 4.29 19.22
N ILE A 19 9.93 3.91 20.47
CA ILE A 19 10.89 4.61 21.36
C ILE A 19 12.30 4.59 20.78
N GLN A 20 12.76 3.44 20.27
CA GLN A 20 14.10 3.32 19.70
C GLN A 20 14.33 4.22 18.47
N ASN A 21 13.27 4.49 17.71
CA ASN A 21 13.33 5.33 16.52
C ASN A 21 12.89 6.79 16.77
N TYR A 22 12.62 7.15 18.02
CA TYR A 22 12.11 8.48 18.39
C TYR A 22 13.03 9.64 17.99
N SER A 23 14.35 9.39 17.90
CA SER A 23 15.37 10.36 17.47
C SER A 23 15.67 10.34 15.97
N THR A 24 15.01 9.47 15.19
CA THR A 24 15.10 9.49 13.72
C THR A 24 14.14 10.54 13.16
N ALA A 25 14.58 11.33 12.17
CA ALA A 25 13.85 12.48 11.61
C ALA A 25 12.53 12.15 10.87
N SER A 26 11.98 10.94 11.03
CA SER A 26 10.72 10.50 10.43
C SER A 26 9.59 10.61 11.46
N SER A 27 8.52 11.34 11.11
CA SER A 27 7.36 11.59 11.99
C SER A 27 6.49 10.35 12.27
N SER A 28 6.70 9.22 11.59
CA SER A 28 6.02 7.97 11.88
C SER A 28 6.85 6.76 11.43
N CYS A 29 7.46 6.07 12.39
CA CYS A 29 8.16 4.80 12.15
C CYS A 29 7.22 3.57 12.13
N LEU A 30 5.92 3.78 12.38
CA LEU A 30 4.88 2.75 12.36
C LEU A 30 3.77 3.16 11.40
N ALA A 31 3.28 2.19 10.63
CA ALA A 31 2.14 2.35 9.75
C ALA A 31 1.21 1.14 9.89
N VAL A 32 -0.10 1.39 9.79
CA VAL A 32 -1.10 0.34 9.64
C VAL A 32 -1.40 0.22 8.16
N ARG A 33 -1.26 -0.99 7.60
CA ARG A 33 -1.61 -1.31 6.21
C ARG A 33 -2.44 -2.59 6.16
N LYS A 34 -3.31 -2.68 5.16
CA LYS A 34 -4.06 -3.88 4.78
C LYS A 34 -3.06 -4.98 4.40
N TRP A 35 -3.11 -6.10 5.13
CA TRP A 35 -2.39 -7.34 4.80
C TRP A 35 -3.38 -8.41 4.31
N LEU A 36 -4.06 -8.12 3.19
CA LEU A 36 -5.14 -8.93 2.63
C LEU A 36 -5.00 -8.98 1.10
N PHE A 37 -4.60 -10.13 0.58
CA PHE A 37 -4.29 -10.29 -0.85
C PHE A 37 -5.36 -11.07 -1.63
N SER A 38 -6.33 -11.67 -0.93
CA SER A 38 -7.45 -12.36 -1.57
C SER A 38 -8.50 -11.34 -2.00
N PRO A 39 -8.76 -11.15 -3.31
CA PRO A 39 -9.77 -10.20 -3.78
C PRO A 39 -11.17 -10.54 -3.26
N ALA A 40 -11.50 -11.83 -3.15
CA ALA A 40 -12.79 -12.29 -2.62
C ALA A 40 -12.99 -11.92 -1.14
N GLN A 41 -11.95 -12.05 -0.32
CA GLN A 41 -12.02 -11.66 1.09
C GLN A 41 -12.07 -10.15 1.24
N GLU A 42 -11.30 -9.41 0.44
CA GLU A 42 -11.34 -7.95 0.44
C GLU A 42 -12.73 -7.42 0.08
N LEU A 43 -13.34 -7.95 -0.99
CA LEU A 43 -14.71 -7.58 -1.38
C LEU A 43 -15.72 -7.83 -0.26
N ARG A 44 -15.60 -8.97 0.44
CA ARG A 44 -16.45 -9.29 1.59
C ARG A 44 -16.29 -8.25 2.70
N VAL A 45 -15.05 -7.94 3.10
CA VAL A 45 -14.77 -6.96 4.17
C VAL A 45 -15.30 -5.58 3.80
N VAL A 46 -15.01 -5.10 2.58
CA VAL A 46 -15.47 -3.80 2.09
C VAL A 46 -17.00 -3.71 2.02
N SER A 47 -17.69 -4.82 1.75
CA SER A 47 -19.16 -4.85 1.72
C SER A 47 -19.84 -4.88 3.09
N GLN A 48 -19.10 -5.23 4.15
CA GLN A 48 -19.63 -5.46 5.49
C GLN A 48 -19.29 -4.32 6.47
N ASP A 49 -18.24 -3.55 6.19
CA ASP A 49 -17.71 -2.54 7.10
C ASP A 49 -17.25 -1.29 6.34
N ASP A 50 -17.96 -0.17 6.55
CA ASP A 50 -17.69 1.13 5.93
C ASP A 50 -16.33 1.72 6.36
N GLN A 51 -15.87 1.45 7.59
CA GLN A 51 -14.56 1.90 8.06
C GLN A 51 -13.45 1.12 7.35
N ALA A 52 -13.62 -0.19 7.19
CA ALA A 52 -12.69 -1.00 6.43
C ALA A 52 -12.67 -0.59 4.95
N ALA A 53 -13.84 -0.30 4.37
CA ALA A 53 -13.96 0.23 3.01
C ALA A 53 -13.20 1.56 2.83
N ALA A 54 -13.41 2.51 3.73
CA ALA A 54 -12.73 3.80 3.71
C ALA A 54 -11.20 3.65 3.89
N PHE A 55 -10.76 2.79 4.81
CA PHE A 55 -9.35 2.51 5.04
C PHE A 55 -8.68 1.92 3.78
N ILE A 56 -9.28 0.89 3.17
CA ILE A 56 -8.75 0.24 1.96
C ILE A 56 -8.76 1.22 0.77
N PHE A 57 -9.79 2.06 0.66
CA PHE A 57 -9.85 3.14 -0.32
C PHE A 57 -8.66 4.11 -0.18
N TRP A 58 -8.41 4.64 1.02
CA TRP A 58 -7.30 5.57 1.23
C TRP A 58 -5.94 4.93 1.01
N GLN A 59 -5.78 3.65 1.35
CA GLN A 59 -4.56 2.92 1.03
C GLN A 59 -4.37 2.78 -0.49
N ALA A 60 -5.42 2.45 -1.26
CA ALA A 60 -5.34 2.38 -2.72
C ALA A 60 -5.00 3.74 -3.34
N VAL A 61 -5.53 4.83 -2.78
CA VAL A 61 -5.17 6.21 -3.19
C VAL A 61 -3.68 6.48 -2.97
N GLU A 62 -3.15 6.07 -1.81
CA GLU A 62 -1.73 6.19 -1.51
C GLU A 62 -0.87 5.35 -2.46
N ASP A 63 -1.25 4.09 -2.72
CA ASP A 63 -0.53 3.17 -3.61
C ASP A 63 -0.47 3.72 -5.05
N VAL A 64 -1.54 4.36 -5.53
CA VAL A 64 -1.56 5.09 -6.81
C VAL A 64 -0.64 6.32 -6.77
N ASN A 65 -0.67 7.11 -5.70
CA ASN A 65 0.18 8.30 -5.56
C ASN A 65 1.67 7.94 -5.47
N ARG A 66 2.01 6.79 -4.87
CA ARG A 66 3.38 6.25 -4.80
C ARG A 66 3.82 5.55 -6.08
N GLY A 67 2.90 5.31 -7.02
CA GLY A 67 3.18 4.61 -8.27
C GLY A 67 3.33 3.09 -8.12
N VAL A 68 2.93 2.52 -6.97
CA VAL A 68 2.86 1.06 -6.77
C VAL A 68 1.73 0.50 -7.62
N CYS A 69 0.55 1.12 -7.54
CA CYS A 69 -0.58 0.84 -8.41
C CYS A 69 -0.53 1.76 -9.65
N VAL A 70 -0.30 1.19 -10.82
CA VAL A 70 0.00 1.93 -12.04
C VAL A 70 -1.29 2.37 -12.74
N ALA A 71 -1.65 3.64 -12.55
CA ALA A 71 -2.90 4.20 -13.07
C ALA A 71 -2.89 4.48 -14.59
N GLY A 72 -1.74 4.80 -15.19
CA GLY A 72 -1.61 5.13 -16.62
C GLY A 72 -2.68 6.13 -17.09
N ALA A 73 -3.38 5.80 -18.18
CA ALA A 73 -4.46 6.63 -18.74
C ALA A 73 -5.69 6.78 -17.82
N ARG A 74 -5.85 5.93 -16.80
CA ARG A 74 -6.97 5.97 -15.85
C ARG A 74 -6.75 6.93 -14.68
N LEU A 75 -5.57 7.57 -14.58
CA LEU A 75 -5.23 8.46 -13.46
C LEU A 75 -6.25 9.60 -13.28
N TYR A 76 -6.68 10.23 -14.38
CA TYR A 76 -7.68 11.31 -14.30
C TYR A 76 -9.02 10.81 -13.76
N GLN A 77 -9.44 9.62 -14.19
CA GLN A 77 -10.67 8.98 -13.72
C GLN A 77 -10.59 8.67 -12.22
N LEU A 78 -9.46 8.14 -11.75
CA LEU A 78 -9.22 7.90 -10.31
C LEU A 78 -9.23 9.19 -9.50
N LYS A 79 -8.64 10.28 -10.00
CA LYS A 79 -8.65 11.58 -9.31
C LYS A 79 -10.07 12.13 -9.14
N ALA A 80 -10.92 11.99 -10.16
CA ALA A 80 -12.34 12.35 -10.06
C ALA A 80 -13.12 11.49 -9.05
N LEU A 81 -12.67 10.25 -8.81
CA LEU A 81 -13.25 9.28 -7.88
C LEU A 81 -12.70 9.38 -6.45
N GLN A 82 -11.74 10.29 -6.18
CA GLN A 82 -11.01 10.38 -4.91
C GLN A 82 -11.86 11.03 -3.78
N GLU A 83 -13.03 10.48 -3.52
CA GLU A 83 -13.94 10.84 -2.44
C GLU A 83 -14.45 9.56 -1.76
N VAL A 84 -14.51 9.52 -0.43
CA VAL A 84 -14.87 8.29 0.32
C VAL A 84 -16.25 7.76 -0.07
N ARG A 85 -17.23 8.64 -0.34
CA ARG A 85 -18.56 8.23 -0.82
C ARG A 85 -18.53 7.49 -2.17
N ARG A 86 -17.46 7.64 -2.94
CA ARG A 86 -17.20 6.98 -4.22
C ARG A 86 -16.18 5.84 -4.09
N ALA A 87 -15.84 5.43 -2.87
CA ALA A 87 -14.93 4.32 -2.61
C ALA A 87 -15.28 3.04 -3.38
N PRO A 88 -16.56 2.63 -3.53
CA PRO A 88 -16.90 1.44 -4.31
C PRO A 88 -16.44 1.53 -5.77
N ASP A 89 -16.70 2.67 -6.43
CA ASP A 89 -16.31 2.92 -7.82
C ASP A 89 -14.80 3.05 -7.97
N TYR A 90 -14.14 3.75 -7.03
CA TYR A 90 -12.69 3.89 -7.01
C TYR A 90 -12.01 2.53 -6.89
N LEU A 91 -12.44 1.72 -5.93
CA LEU A 91 -11.87 0.40 -5.68
C LEU A 91 -12.18 -0.59 -6.81
N ALA A 92 -13.35 -0.49 -7.43
CA ALA A 92 -13.67 -1.28 -8.63
C ALA A 92 -12.71 -0.97 -9.78
N LEU A 93 -12.40 0.31 -10.03
CA LEU A 93 -11.41 0.70 -11.03
C LEU A 93 -9.99 0.29 -10.62
N ALA A 94 -9.60 0.57 -9.37
CA ALA A 94 -8.25 0.31 -8.88
C ALA A 94 -7.88 -1.18 -8.97
N ARG A 95 -8.81 -2.10 -8.66
CA ARG A 95 -8.61 -3.55 -8.78
C ARG A 95 -8.29 -4.04 -10.20
N THR A 96 -8.59 -3.25 -11.23
CA THR A 96 -8.25 -3.59 -12.63
C THR A 96 -6.84 -3.15 -13.04
N LEU A 97 -6.16 -2.38 -12.18
CA LEU A 97 -4.88 -1.79 -12.50
C LEU A 97 -3.73 -2.71 -12.09
N PRO A 98 -2.62 -2.71 -12.86
CA PRO A 98 -1.43 -3.43 -12.47
C PRO A 98 -0.84 -2.84 -11.19
N GLY A 99 -0.43 -3.71 -10.27
CA GLY A 99 0.12 -3.31 -8.98
C GLY A 99 -0.93 -3.02 -7.89
N TYR A 100 -2.22 -3.28 -8.15
CA TYR A 100 -3.22 -3.17 -7.08
C TYR A 100 -3.07 -4.29 -6.06
N GLY A 101 -2.82 -3.91 -4.79
CA GLY A 101 -2.64 -4.87 -3.70
C GLY A 101 -1.20 -5.39 -3.56
N ASP A 102 -0.31 -4.97 -4.47
CA ASP A 102 1.11 -5.28 -4.43
C ASP A 102 1.83 -4.56 -3.28
N ILE A 103 2.91 -5.17 -2.79
CA ILE A 103 3.84 -4.54 -1.85
C ILE A 103 5.11 -4.16 -2.57
N ALA A 104 5.43 -2.87 -2.61
CA ALA A 104 6.68 -2.38 -3.16
C ALA A 104 7.83 -2.51 -2.16
N PHE A 105 8.90 -3.18 -2.59
CA PHE A 105 10.15 -3.26 -1.86
C PHE A 105 11.13 -2.19 -2.35
N PRO A 106 12.03 -1.70 -1.48
CA PRO A 106 13.10 -0.81 -1.89
C PRO A 106 13.91 -1.41 -3.04
N PRO A 107 14.40 -0.57 -3.99
CA PRO A 107 15.17 -1.06 -5.11
C PRO A 107 16.39 -1.86 -4.62
N ALA A 108 16.48 -3.12 -5.06
CA ALA A 108 17.55 -4.03 -4.68
C ALA A 108 18.33 -4.50 -5.90
N ARG A 109 19.60 -4.87 -5.69
CA ARG A 109 20.39 -5.52 -6.73
C ARG A 109 19.92 -6.96 -6.87
N THR A 110 19.66 -7.38 -8.09
CA THR A 110 19.36 -8.78 -8.41
C THR A 110 20.64 -9.48 -8.86
N ASP A 111 20.69 -10.80 -8.64
CA ASP A 111 21.72 -11.71 -9.14
C ASP A 111 21.62 -11.94 -10.66
N CYS A 112 20.53 -11.47 -11.27
CA CYS A 112 20.36 -11.35 -12.71
C CYS A 112 21.39 -10.37 -13.29
N ARG A 113 22.46 -10.93 -13.85
CA ARG A 113 23.69 -10.27 -14.34
C ARG A 113 23.51 -9.13 -15.35
N ALA A 114 22.30 -8.90 -15.86
CA ALA A 114 22.00 -7.92 -16.91
C ALA A 114 20.93 -6.87 -16.51
N THR A 115 20.39 -6.91 -15.29
CA THR A 115 19.25 -6.07 -14.92
C THR A 115 19.68 -4.89 -14.04
N PRO A 116 19.28 -3.64 -14.35
CA PRO A 116 19.50 -2.51 -13.45
C PRO A 116 18.78 -2.73 -12.10
N VAL A 117 19.04 -1.87 -11.11
CA VAL A 117 18.32 -1.94 -9.82
C VAL A 117 16.82 -1.86 -10.09
N VAL A 118 16.07 -2.90 -9.70
CA VAL A 118 14.63 -3.03 -9.99
C VAL A 118 13.83 -2.77 -8.71
N ALA A 119 12.76 -2.00 -8.83
CA ALA A 119 11.71 -1.96 -7.81
C ALA A 119 10.87 -3.23 -7.95
N VAL A 120 10.87 -4.07 -6.93
CA VAL A 120 10.13 -5.34 -6.92
C VAL A 120 8.80 -5.13 -6.22
N THR A 121 7.72 -5.59 -6.84
CA THR A 121 6.43 -5.74 -6.19
C THR A 121 6.05 -7.22 -6.06
N VAL A 122 5.34 -7.57 -4.99
CA VAL A 122 4.82 -8.92 -4.70
C VAL A 122 3.36 -8.85 -4.33
#